data_AF-A0A956WS62-F1
#
_entry.id   AF-A0A956WS62-F1
#
_cell.length_a   1.000
_cell.length_b   1.000
_cell.length_c   1.000
_cell.angle_alpha   90.00
_cell.angle_beta   90.00
_cell.angle_gamma   90.00
#
_symmetry.space_group_name_H-M   'P 1'
#
loop_
_entity.id
_entity.type
_entity.pdbx_description
1 polymer ?
#
loop_
_entity_poly.entity_id
_entity_poly.type
_entity_poly.pdbx_seq_one_letter_code
_entity_poly.pdbx_strand_id
1 'polypeptide(L)'
;MPSRKKIVIDAIIFEPNDPTVVPIDRLFTWVIWQFPRLRENGFNGAVHPPLVGHGWYPAIIDAEGGQVMIYTQIKEPYPNPEGAAKYLDKVKA
;
A
#
# COMPACT_ATOMS: atom_id res chain seq x y z
N MET A 1 12.06 21.98 -3.25
CA MET A 1 11.20 21.16 -2.35
C MET A 1 12.06 20.00 -1.85
N PRO A 2 12.08 19.69 -0.54
CA PRO A 2 12.86 18.56 -0.05
C PRO A 2 12.25 17.27 -0.58
N SER A 3 12.99 16.58 -1.46
CA SER A 3 12.63 15.25 -1.93
C SER A 3 12.71 14.28 -0.73
N ARG A 4 11.60 13.61 -0.40
CA ARG A 4 11.65 12.47 0.51
C ARG A 4 12.53 11.39 -0.10
N LYS A 5 13.37 10.74 0.71
CA LYS A 5 14.23 9.64 0.25
C LYS A 5 13.36 8.44 -0.10
N LYS A 6 13.75 7.68 -1.14
CA LYS A 6 13.12 6.40 -1.48
C LYS A 6 13.11 5.50 -0.25
N ILE A 7 11.99 4.82 -0.03
CA ILE A 7 11.82 3.88 1.08
C ILE A 7 12.09 2.49 0.53
N VAL A 8 12.90 1.70 1.23
CA VAL A 8 13.13 0.30 0.89
C VAL A 8 12.51 -0.56 1.99
N ILE A 9 11.56 -1.41 1.63
CA ILE A 9 10.90 -2.35 2.55
C ILE A 9 10.96 -3.71 1.89
N ASP A 10 11.55 -4.70 2.56
CA ASP A 10 11.63 -6.08 2.06
C ASP A 10 12.23 -6.18 0.64
N ALA A 11 13.32 -5.43 0.39
CA ALA A 11 13.98 -5.29 -0.92
C ALA A 11 13.10 -4.72 -2.06
N ILE A 12 11.94 -4.13 -1.74
CA ILE A 12 11.09 -3.39 -2.68
C ILE A 12 11.37 -1.89 -2.49
N ILE A 13 11.64 -1.21 -3.61
CA ILE A 13 11.91 0.23 -3.63
C ILE A 13 10.58 0.94 -3.88
N PHE A 14 10.22 1.83 -2.96
CA PHE A 14 9.00 2.61 -3.04
C PHE A 14 9.29 4.06 -3.39
N GLU A 15 8.41 4.62 -4.22
CA GLU A 15 8.45 6.02 -4.59
C GLU A 15 8.03 6.91 -3.41
N PRO A 16 8.76 8.02 -3.18
CA PRO A 16 8.61 8.81 -1.96
C PRO A 16 7.39 9.73 -1.96
N ASN A 17 6.86 10.04 -3.14
CA ASN A 17 5.75 10.98 -3.34
C ASN A 17 4.53 10.33 -4.00
N ASP A 18 4.70 9.17 -4.62
CA ASP A 18 3.71 8.52 -5.45
C ASP A 18 3.46 7.08 -4.98
N PRO A 19 2.24 6.54 -5.19
CA PRO A 19 1.98 5.12 -4.95
C PRO A 19 2.88 4.27 -5.84
N THR A 20 3.36 3.16 -5.31
CA THR A 20 4.20 2.22 -6.08
C THR A 20 3.37 1.02 -6.49
N VAL A 21 3.37 0.69 -7.78
CA VAL A 21 2.78 -0.55 -8.29
C VAL A 21 3.76 -1.68 -8.06
N VAL A 22 3.31 -2.71 -7.35
CA VAL A 22 4.11 -3.88 -7.01
C VAL A 22 3.38 -5.13 -7.52
N PRO A 23 4.04 -6.00 -8.30
CA PRO A 23 3.51 -7.31 -8.66
C PRO A 23 3.12 -8.13 -7.42
N ILE A 24 1.96 -8.79 -7.45
CA ILE A 24 1.43 -9.50 -6.27
C ILE A 24 2.32 -10.68 -5.84
N ASP A 25 3.02 -11.30 -6.79
CA ASP A 25 4.00 -12.37 -6.56
C ASP A 25 5.23 -11.90 -5.76
N ARG A 26 5.59 -10.61 -5.82
CA ARG A 26 6.65 -9.99 -5.01
C ARG A 26 6.21 -9.77 -3.56
N LEU A 27 4.92 -9.86 -3.26
CA LEU A 27 4.33 -9.66 -1.95
C LEU A 27 4.02 -10.98 -1.22
N PHE A 28 4.65 -12.09 -1.62
CA PHE A 28 4.38 -13.44 -1.10
C PHE A 28 4.60 -13.60 0.42
N THR A 29 5.41 -12.74 1.05
CA THR A 29 5.62 -12.68 2.51
C THR A 29 4.75 -11.63 3.21
N TRP A 30 4.04 -10.78 2.46
CA TRP A 30 3.27 -9.68 2.99
C TRP A 30 1.83 -10.13 3.28
N VAL A 31 1.20 -9.50 4.26
CA VAL A 31 -0.25 -9.64 4.43
C VAL A 31 -0.92 -8.69 3.47
N ILE A 32 -1.82 -9.20 2.64
CA ILE A 32 -2.67 -8.42 1.74
C ILE A 32 -4.12 -8.53 2.24
N TRP A 33 -4.68 -7.42 2.71
CA TRP A 33 -6.05 -7.36 3.22
C TRP A 33 -6.95 -6.60 2.24
N GLN A 34 -7.84 -7.32 1.56
CA GLN A 34 -8.79 -6.75 0.62
C GLN A 34 -10.13 -6.46 1.30
N PHE A 35 -10.69 -5.28 1.03
CA PHE A 35 -12.05 -4.91 1.41
C PHE A 35 -12.97 -4.96 0.18
N PRO A 36 -14.26 -5.32 0.32
CA PRO A 36 -15.22 -5.38 -0.77
C PRO A 36 -15.70 -3.96 -1.18
N ARG A 37 -14.77 -3.08 -1.54
CA ARG A 37 -15.00 -1.69 -1.96
C ARG A 37 -14.24 -1.42 -3.25
N LEU A 38 -14.96 -1.39 -4.37
CA LEU A 38 -14.37 -1.19 -5.69
C LEU A 38 -13.86 0.25 -5.87
N ARG A 39 -12.75 0.38 -6.58
CA ARG A 39 -12.11 1.62 -7.04
C ARG A 39 -11.77 1.47 -8.52
N GLU A 40 -11.33 2.57 -9.13
CA GLU A 40 -10.99 2.66 -10.55
C GLU A 40 -9.97 1.61 -11.03
N ASN A 41 -9.02 1.23 -10.16
CA ASN A 41 -7.93 0.30 -10.50
C ASN A 41 -7.91 -0.96 -9.63
N GLY A 42 -9.06 -1.41 -9.12
CA GLY A 42 -9.17 -2.61 -8.27
C GLY A 42 -9.91 -2.37 -6.96
N PHE A 43 -9.67 -3.21 -5.96
CA PHE A 43 -10.34 -3.14 -4.67
C PHE A 43 -9.54 -2.34 -3.64
N ASN A 44 -10.25 -1.63 -2.76
CA ASN A 44 -9.64 -0.99 -1.61
C ASN A 44 -9.01 -2.04 -0.69
N GLY A 45 -7.80 -1.77 -0.21
CA GLY A 45 -7.05 -2.71 0.59
C GLY A 45 -6.04 -2.04 1.52
N ALA A 46 -5.35 -2.90 2.25
CA ALA A 46 -4.18 -2.55 3.02
C ALA A 46 -3.16 -3.68 2.92
N VAL A 47 -1.88 -3.34 3.00
CA VAL A 47 -0.78 -4.31 3.02
C VAL A 47 0.09 -4.11 4.24
N HIS A 48 0.67 -5.19 4.75
CA HIS A 48 1.60 -5.17 5.88
C HIS A 48 2.85 -5.98 5.54
N PRO A 49 4.05 -5.38 5.59
CA PRO A 49 5.30 -6.11 5.37
C PRO A 49 5.60 -7.08 6.54
N PRO A 50 6.40 -8.13 6.33
CA PRO A 50 6.77 -9.07 7.39
C PRO A 50 7.78 -8.50 8.42
N LEU A 51 8.02 -7.18 8.41
CA LEU A 51 9.07 -6.52 9.18
C LEU A 51 8.55 -5.91 10.47
N VAL A 52 9.28 -6.12 11.57
CA VAL A 52 8.99 -5.52 12.88
C VAL A 52 9.16 -4.00 12.80
N GLY A 53 8.24 -3.27 13.44
CA GLY A 53 8.26 -1.79 13.49
C GLY A 53 7.60 -1.12 12.28
N HIS A 54 7.12 -1.89 11.31
CA HIS A 54 6.22 -1.39 10.28
C HIS A 54 4.75 -1.52 10.71
N GLY A 55 3.88 -0.73 10.09
CA GLY A 55 2.44 -0.87 10.20
C GLY A 55 1.80 -1.15 8.84
N TRP A 56 0.50 -0.89 8.76
CA TRP A 56 -0.31 -1.08 7.57
C TRP A 56 -0.20 0.10 6.61
N TYR A 57 -0.03 -0.22 5.33
CA TYR A 57 -0.03 0.74 4.23
C TYR A 57 -1.33 0.61 3.43
N PRO A 58 -1.97 1.71 3.03
CA PRO A 58 -3.10 1.68 2.12
C PRO A 58 -2.69 1.07 0.79
N ALA A 59 -3.60 0.34 0.16
CA ALA A 59 -3.36 -0.26 -1.14
C ALA A 59 -4.62 -0.32 -2.01
N ILE A 60 -4.42 -0.35 -3.32
CA ILE A 60 -5.43 -0.81 -4.28
C ILE A 60 -4.98 -2.17 -4.81
N ILE A 61 -5.84 -3.18 -4.68
CA ILE A 61 -5.56 -4.57 -5.02
C ILE A 61 -6.27 -4.90 -6.32
N ASP A 62 -5.49 -5.18 -7.36
CA ASP A 62 -5.96 -5.68 -8.65
C ASP A 62 -5.47 -7.12 -8.79
N ALA A 63 -6.26 -8.05 -8.23
CA ALA A 63 -5.94 -9.46 -8.24
C ALA A 63 -6.01 -10.06 -9.66
N GLU A 64 -6.88 -9.55 -10.53
CA GLU A 64 -7.00 -10.00 -11.92
C GLU A 64 -5.79 -9.56 -12.75
N GLY A 65 -5.33 -8.31 -12.57
CA GLY A 65 -4.11 -7.79 -13.18
C GLY A 65 -2.82 -8.22 -12.49
N GLY A 66 -2.90 -8.95 -11.36
CA GLY A 66 -1.75 -9.47 -10.64
C GLY A 66 -0.88 -8.39 -9.97
N GLN A 67 -1.49 -7.25 -9.59
CA GLN A 67 -0.75 -6.07 -9.11
C GLN A 67 -1.40 -5.44 -7.88
N VAL A 68 -0.57 -4.80 -7.06
CA VAL A 68 -1.00 -4.05 -5.88
C VAL A 68 -0.34 -2.68 -5.91
N MET A 69 -1.16 -1.63 -5.89
CA MET A 69 -0.69 -0.25 -5.80
C MET A 69 -0.62 0.16 -4.33
N ILE A 70 0.58 0.34 -3.80
CA ILE A 70 0.84 0.57 -2.37
C ILE A 70 1.17 2.04 -2.11
N TYR A 71 0.55 2.62 -1.09
CA TYR A 71 0.70 4.03 -0.71
C TYR A 71 1.65 4.17 0.49
N THR A 72 2.96 4.11 0.23
CA THR A 72 4.01 4.27 1.27
C THR A 72 4.36 5.72 1.59
N GLN A 73 3.93 6.67 0.77
CA GLN A 73 4.17 8.11 0.93
C GLN A 73 3.34 8.76 2.07
N ILE A 74 2.53 7.97 2.79
CA ILE A 74 1.83 8.41 3.99
C ILE A 74 2.81 8.90 5.07
N LYS A 75 2.35 9.79 5.95
CA LYS A 75 3.20 10.37 6.99
C LYS A 75 3.74 9.29 7.94
N GLU A 76 2.87 8.40 8.39
CA GLU A 76 3.16 7.29 9.29
C GLU A 76 2.28 6.09 8.91
N PRO A 77 2.79 4.84 9.02
CA PRO A 77 1.98 3.64 8.82
C PRO A 77 0.83 3.53 9.82
N TYR A 78 -0.26 2.87 9.42
CA TYR A 78 -1.44 2.71 10.27
C TYR A 78 -1.30 1.49 11.20
N PRO A 79 -1.93 1.52 12.39
CA PRO A 79 -1.88 0.38 13.32
C PRO A 79 -2.75 -0.82 12.90
N ASN A 80 -3.73 -0.61 12.00
CA ASN A 80 -4.67 -1.64 11.55
C ASN A 80 -5.07 -1.46 10.06
N PRO A 81 -5.54 -2.52 9.40
CA PRO A 81 -5.87 -2.47 7.97
C PRO A 81 -7.06 -1.54 7.67
N GLU A 82 -8.04 -1.41 8.58
CA GLU A 82 -9.20 -0.54 8.39
C GLU A 82 -8.80 0.94 8.34
N GLY A 83 -7.88 1.35 9.22
CA GLY A 83 -7.33 2.70 9.26
C GLY A 83 -6.58 3.04 7.98
N ALA A 84 -5.76 2.10 7.49
CA ALA A 84 -5.07 2.22 6.21
C ALA A 84 -6.07 2.33 5.04
N ALA A 85 -7.07 1.45 4.96
CA ALA A 85 -8.04 1.47 3.85
C ALA A 85 -8.91 2.75 3.82
N LYS A 86 -9.12 3.41 4.98
CA LYS A 86 -9.81 4.71 5.06
C LYS A 86 -8.99 5.88 4.49
N TYR A 87 -7.67 5.73 4.32
CA TYR A 87 -6.85 6.74 3.65
C TYR A 87 -7.37 7.04 2.24
N LEU A 88 -7.76 5.99 1.50
CA LEU A 88 -8.24 6.11 0.12
C LEU A 88 -9.60 6.81 0.01
N ASP A 89 -10.34 6.94 1.10
CA ASP A 89 -11.56 7.77 1.14
C ASP A 89 -11.24 9.28 1.15
N LYS A 90 -10.03 9.66 1.59
CA LYS A 90 -9.59 11.06 1.71
C LYS A 90 -8.79 11.56 0.51
N VAL A 91 -8.14 10.66 -0.22
CA VAL A 91 -7.28 11.00 -1.38
C VAL A 91 -8.10 11.20 -2.67
N LYS A 92 -9.34 10.71 -2.72
CA LYS A 92 -10.33 11.11 -3.73
C LYS A 92 -11.31 12.11 -3.09
N ALA A 93 -10.87 13.37 -2.99
CA ALA A 93 -11.70 14.58 -2.91
C ALA A 93 -11.24 15.54 -4.02
#